data_AF-A0A973IC61-F1
#
_entry.id   AF-A0A973IC61-F1
#
_cell.length_a   1.000
_cell.length_b   1.000
_cell.length_c   1.000
_cell.angle_alpha   90.00
_cell.angle_beta   90.00
_cell.angle_gamma   90.00
#
_symmetry.space_group_name_H-M   'P 1'
#
loop_
_entity.id
_entity.type
_entity.pdbx_description
1 polymer ?
#
loop_
_entity_poly.entity_id
_entity_poly.type
_entity_poly.pdbx_seq_one_letter_code
_entity_poly.pdbx_strand_id
1 'polypeptide(L)'
;MAKLRMLVVVLFGTLTIYTLFSVSIEGVNFLPGFFADLMSMSWRGQVNLDLVTFTTLAGLWVAWRHDFSTAGIIMGLIVVGGAMLLFAPYLLYAIRQSKGDFTVLFMGQRRLQS
;
A
#
# COMPACT_ATOMS: atom_id res chain seq x y z
N MET A 1 7.24 17.95 1.79
CA MET A 1 6.26 17.11 2.52
C MET A 1 4.79 17.45 2.27
N ALA A 2 4.35 18.71 2.36
CA ALA A 2 2.92 19.04 2.19
C ALA A 2 2.32 18.60 0.84
N LYS A 3 3.05 18.82 -0.27
CA LYS A 3 2.63 18.40 -1.63
C LYS A 3 2.48 16.87 -1.74
N LEU A 4 3.47 16.11 -1.26
CA LEU A 4 3.40 14.63 -1.22
C LEU A 4 2.21 14.15 -0.38
N ARG A 5 2.00 14.74 0.81
CA ARG A 5 0.85 14.42 1.66
C ARG A 5 -0.47 14.65 0.92
N MET A 6 -0.61 15.79 0.24
CA MET A 6 -1.81 16.12 -0.53
C MET A 6 -2.02 15.12 -1.67
N LEU A 7 -0.96 14.78 -2.41
CA LEU A 7 -1.02 13.75 -3.46
C LEU A 7 -1.52 12.41 -2.92
N VAL A 8 -0.97 11.94 -1.80
CA VAL A 8 -1.39 10.68 -1.18
C VAL A 8 -2.85 10.72 -0.73
N VAL A 9 -3.31 11.86 -0.17
CA VAL A 9 -4.73 12.05 0.20
C VAL A 9 -5.63 11.98 -1.03
N VAL A 10 -5.25 12.62 -2.14
CA VAL A 10 -6.01 12.59 -3.39
C VAL A 10 -6.07 11.18 -3.97
N LEU A 11 -4.93 10.48 -4.05
CA LEU A 11 -4.88 9.11 -4.55
C LEU A 11 -5.72 8.17 -3.68
N PHE A 12 -5.60 8.28 -2.36
CA PHE A 12 -6.39 7.48 -1.41
C PHE A 12 -7.89 7.76 -1.56
N GLY A 13 -8.30 9.03 -1.57
CA GLY A 13 -9.70 9.42 -1.71
C GLY A 13 -10.31 8.95 -3.02
N THR A 14 -9.62 9.16 -4.14
CA THR A 14 -10.07 8.69 -5.47
C THR A 14 -10.26 7.17 -5.48
N LEU A 15 -9.28 6.42 -4.95
CA LEU A 15 -9.37 4.97 -4.92
C LEU A 15 -10.49 4.48 -3.99
N THR A 16 -10.63 5.08 -2.80
CA THR A 16 -11.72 4.75 -1.87
C THR A 16 -13.08 4.98 -2.51
N ILE A 17 -13.30 6.11 -3.19
CA ILE A 17 -14.55 6.39 -3.89
C ILE A 17 -14.81 5.33 -4.97
N TYR A 18 -13.82 5.05 -5.82
CA TYR A 18 -13.95 4.04 -6.86
C TYR A 18 -14.29 2.66 -6.27
N THR A 19 -13.60 2.24 -5.22
CA THR A 19 -13.87 0.97 -4.52
C THR A 19 -15.27 0.90 -3.94
N LEU A 20 -15.78 1.98 -3.33
CA LEU A 20 -17.14 2.02 -2.80
C LEU A 20 -18.18 1.83 -3.91
N PHE A 21 -17.98 2.46 -5.08
CA PHE A 21 -18.85 2.25 -6.24
C PHE A 21 -18.77 0.81 -6.75
N SER A 22 -17.57 0.26 -6.95
CA SER A 22 -17.42 -1.14 -7.37
C SER A 22 -18.08 -2.12 -6.40
N VAL A 23 -17.92 -1.91 -5.09
CA VAL A 23 -18.57 -2.73 -4.06
C VAL A 23 -20.09 -2.59 -4.09
N SER A 24 -20.61 -1.41 -4.37
CA SER A 24 -22.07 -1.20 -4.49
C SER A 24 -22.69 -1.90 -5.70
N ILE A 25 -21.90 -2.15 -6.75
CA ILE A 25 -22.35 -2.76 -8.01
C ILE A 25 -22.11 -4.28 -8.01
N GLU A 26 -20.93 -4.73 -7.58
CA GLU A 26 -20.47 -6.13 -7.69
C GLU A 26 -20.39 -6.85 -6.33
N GLY A 27 -20.64 -6.15 -5.22
CA GLY A 27 -20.46 -6.66 -3.87
C GLY A 27 -18.99 -6.73 -3.43
N VAL A 28 -18.73 -7.32 -2.26
CA VAL A 28 -17.37 -7.49 -1.69
C VAL A 28 -16.75 -8.81 -2.17
N ASN A 29 -16.88 -9.13 -3.47
CA ASN A 29 -16.44 -10.41 -4.06
C ASN A 29 -15.27 -10.23 -5.05
N PHE A 30 -14.35 -9.32 -4.75
CA PHE A 30 -13.23 -9.02 -5.65
C PHE A 30 -12.20 -10.17 -5.71
N LEU A 31 -11.99 -10.92 -4.62
CA LEU A 31 -10.94 -11.95 -4.52
C LEU A 31 -11.10 -13.08 -5.56
N PRO A 32 -12.27 -13.72 -5.72
CA PRO A 32 -12.45 -14.74 -6.75
C PRO A 32 -12.14 -14.23 -8.16
N GLY A 33 -12.65 -13.06 -8.54
CA GLY A 33 -12.39 -12.45 -9.85
C GLY A 33 -10.92 -12.11 -10.06
N PHE A 34 -10.26 -11.57 -9.03
CA PHE A 34 -8.85 -11.25 -9.05
C PHE A 34 -7.97 -12.47 -9.34
N PHE A 35 -8.20 -13.58 -8.64
CA PHE A 35 -7.43 -14.82 -8.85
C PHE A 35 -7.79 -15.51 -10.17
N ALA A 36 -9.06 -15.46 -10.61
CA ALA A 36 -9.45 -15.97 -11.91
C ALA A 36 -8.71 -15.24 -13.05
N ASP A 37 -8.66 -13.90 -12.98
CA ASP A 37 -7.90 -13.08 -13.93
C ASP A 37 -6.40 -13.43 -13.90
N LEU A 38 -5.81 -13.62 -12.71
CA LEU A 38 -4.39 -13.99 -12.57
C LEU A 38 -4.08 -15.33 -13.26
N MET A 39 -4.93 -16.33 -13.09
CA MET A 39 -4.77 -17.65 -13.69
C MET A 39 -5.05 -17.66 -15.20
N SER A 40 -5.77 -16.66 -15.72
CA SER A 40 -6.13 -16.58 -17.13
C SER A 40 -4.95 -16.25 -18.07
N MET A 41 -3.79 -15.84 -17.53
CA MET A 41 -2.62 -15.37 -18.30
C MET A 41 -2.97 -14.30 -19.36
N SER A 42 -4.00 -13.50 -19.08
CA SER A 42 -4.46 -12.39 -19.94
C SER A 42 -3.79 -11.08 -19.55
N TRP A 43 -4.07 -10.01 -20.30
CA TRP A 43 -3.64 -8.65 -19.94
C TRP A 43 -4.17 -8.21 -18.57
N ARG A 44 -5.40 -8.61 -18.21
CA ARG A 44 -5.97 -8.37 -16.86
C ARG A 44 -5.16 -9.11 -15.79
N GLY A 45 -4.81 -10.36 -16.07
CA GLY A 45 -3.93 -11.15 -15.21
C GLY A 45 -2.54 -10.52 -15.03
N GLN A 46 -1.96 -9.97 -16.11
CA GLN A 46 -0.67 -9.29 -16.06
C GLN A 46 -0.72 -8.04 -15.17
N VAL A 47 -1.76 -7.21 -15.28
CA VAL A 47 -1.96 -6.03 -14.42
C VAL A 47 -2.20 -6.43 -12.96
N ASN A 48 -2.96 -7.50 -12.71
CA ASN A 48 -3.15 -8.03 -11.36
C ASN A 48 -1.84 -8.55 -10.76
N LEU A 49 -1.01 -9.25 -11.55
CA LEU A 49 0.31 -9.69 -11.12
C LEU A 49 1.22 -8.50 -10.82
N ASP A 50 1.23 -7.48 -11.68
CA ASP A 50 1.97 -6.24 -11.48
C ASP A 50 1.56 -5.53 -10.17
N LEU A 51 0.26 -5.49 -9.88
CA LEU A 51 -0.25 -4.98 -8.61
C LEU A 51 0.34 -5.76 -7.42
N VAL A 52 0.33 -7.10 -7.46
CA VAL A 52 0.89 -7.94 -6.38
C VAL A 52 2.38 -7.71 -6.19
N THR A 53 3.15 -7.60 -7.27
CA THR A 53 4.61 -7.40 -7.17
C THR A 53 4.92 -6.03 -6.60
N PHE A 54 4.23 -4.98 -7.04
CA PHE A 54 4.38 -3.63 -6.48
C PHE A 54 3.97 -3.54 -5.01
N THR A 55 2.87 -4.18 -4.61
CA THR A 55 2.43 -4.15 -3.21
C THR A 55 3.32 -5.02 -2.32
N THR A 56 3.89 -6.09 -2.87
CA THR A 56 4.94 -6.88 -2.20
C THR A 56 6.18 -6.03 -1.91
N LEU A 57 6.65 -5.24 -2.88
CA LEU A 57 7.75 -4.29 -2.66
C LEU A 57 7.39 -3.22 -1.63
N ALA A 58 6.16 -2.69 -1.67
CA ALA A 58 5.69 -1.72 -0.68
C ALA A 58 5.63 -2.33 0.73
N GLY A 59 5.09 -3.54 0.87
CA GLY A 59 5.03 -4.26 2.15
C GLY A 59 6.43 -4.60 2.68
N LEU A 60 7.35 -5.00 1.80
CA LEU A 60 8.75 -5.23 2.16
C LEU A 60 9.42 -3.93 2.62
N TRP A 61 9.16 -2.81 1.95
CA TRP A 61 9.64 -1.50 2.39
C TRP A 61 9.10 -1.14 3.78
N VAL A 62 7.83 -1.38 4.07
CA VAL A 62 7.26 -1.18 5.41
C VAL A 62 7.96 -2.05 6.45
N ALA A 63 8.11 -3.35 6.18
CA ALA A 63 8.78 -4.26 7.10
C ALA A 63 10.24 -3.84 7.34
N TRP A 64 10.97 -3.54 6.27
CA TRP A 64 12.35 -3.06 6.31
C TRP A 64 12.45 -1.77 7.12
N ARG A 65 11.59 -0.77 6.85
CA ARG A 65 11.53 0.52 7.55
C ARG A 65 11.31 0.39 9.06
N HIS A 66 10.70 -0.72 9.49
CA HIS A 66 10.46 -1.06 10.89
C HIS A 66 11.44 -2.13 11.42
N ASP A 67 12.64 -2.19 10.86
CA ASP A 67 13.73 -3.10 11.28
C ASP A 67 13.37 -4.58 11.22
N PHE A 68 12.43 -4.96 10.35
CA PHE A 68 11.84 -6.30 10.32
C PHE A 68 11.33 -6.78 11.70
N SER A 69 10.96 -5.84 12.58
CA SER A 69 10.28 -6.18 13.82
C SER A 69 8.97 -6.90 13.54
N THR A 70 8.49 -7.71 14.49
CA THR A 70 7.22 -8.46 14.36
C THR A 70 6.07 -7.55 13.93
N ALA A 71 5.95 -6.36 14.53
CA ALA A 71 4.94 -5.38 14.15
C ALA A 71 5.15 -4.84 12.72
N GLY A 72 6.39 -4.60 12.30
CA GLY A 72 6.74 -4.18 10.95
C GLY A 72 6.37 -5.22 9.89
N ILE A 73 6.64 -6.51 10.17
CA ILE A 73 6.28 -7.62 9.28
C ILE A 73 4.76 -7.73 9.14
N ILE A 74 4.02 -7.69 10.26
CA ILE A 74 2.54 -7.72 10.24
C ILE A 74 2.01 -6.54 9.42
N MET A 75 2.53 -5.33 9.65
CA MET A 75 2.10 -4.14 8.90
C MET A 75 2.43 -4.27 7.40
N GLY A 76 3.59 -4.83 7.06
CA GLY A 76 3.98 -5.11 5.68
C GLY A 76 3.01 -6.08 5.00
N LEU A 77 2.64 -7.19 5.66
CA LEU A 77 1.67 -8.15 5.13
C LEU A 77 0.28 -7.53 4.91
N ILE A 78 -0.16 -6.67 5.84
CA ILE A 78 -1.41 -5.91 5.68
C ILE A 78 -1.35 -5.03 4.42
N VAL A 79 -0.21 -4.36 4.18
CA VAL A 79 0.01 -3.55 2.98
C VAL A 79 -0.01 -4.39 1.70
N VAL A 80 0.57 -5.60 1.70
CA VAL A 80 0.53 -6.50 0.53
C VAL A 80 -0.92 -6.85 0.18
N GLY A 81 -1.72 -7.26 1.16
CA GLY A 81 -3.12 -7.67 0.93
C GLY A 81 -4.07 -6.52 0.61
N GLY A 82 -3.84 -5.33 1.19
CA GLY A 82 -4.71 -4.18 1.03
C GLY A 82 -4.28 -3.18 -0.05
N ALA A 83 -3.15 -3.43 -0.71
CA ALA A 83 -2.59 -2.57 -1.74
C ALA A 83 -2.57 -1.09 -1.35
N MET A 84 -2.89 -0.19 -2.28
CA MET A 84 -2.89 1.26 -2.03
C MET A 84 -3.92 1.70 -0.97
N LEU A 85 -5.02 0.96 -0.79
CA LEU A 85 -6.04 1.31 0.23
C LEU A 85 -5.50 1.18 1.65
N LEU A 86 -4.62 0.22 1.93
CA LEU A 86 -3.99 0.09 3.25
C LEU A 86 -2.59 0.72 3.31
N PHE A 87 -1.91 0.84 2.17
CA PHE A 87 -0.62 1.53 2.09
C PHE A 87 -0.74 3.04 2.29
N ALA A 88 -1.76 3.69 1.72
CA ALA A 88 -1.87 5.14 1.80
C ALA A 88 -2.08 5.68 3.23
N PRO A 89 -2.95 5.09 4.08
CA PRO A 89 -3.04 5.48 5.50
C PRO A 89 -1.72 5.32 6.25
N TYR A 90 -0.99 4.21 6.00
CA TYR A 90 0.34 4.00 6.55
C TYR A 90 1.33 5.09 6.11
N LEU A 91 1.33 5.41 4.81
CA LEU A 91 2.22 6.42 4.26
C LEU A 91 1.91 7.82 4.80
N LEU A 92 0.64 8.17 4.97
CA LEU A 92 0.22 9.43 5.61
C LEU A 92 0.68 9.51 7.07
N TYR A 93 0.59 8.40 7.81
CA TYR A 93 1.13 8.30 9.16
C TYR A 93 2.67 8.47 9.15
N ALA A 94 3.38 7.80 8.25
CA ALA A 94 4.83 7.91 8.11
C ALA A 94 5.28 9.34 7.75
N ILE A 95 4.56 10.04 6.87
CA ILE A 95 4.80 11.45 6.51
C ILE A 95 4.61 12.38 7.72
N ARG A 96 3.62 12.10 8.57
CA ARG A 96 3.41 12.88 9.80
C ARG A 96 4.55 12.66 10.79
N GLN A 97 4.96 11.40 10.98
CA GLN A 97 6.02 11.04 11.91
C GLN A 97 7.40 11.61 11.51
N SER A 98 7.65 11.79 10.22
CA SER A 98 8.94 12.29 9.75
C SER A 98 9.16 13.79 9.95
N LYS A 99 8.14 14.54 10.40
CA LYS A 99 8.25 15.97 10.77
C LYS A 99 8.95 16.88 9.74
N GLY A 100 8.83 16.55 8.45
CA GLY A 100 9.46 17.32 7.37
C GLY A 100 10.72 16.69 6.78
N ASP A 101 11.34 15.74 7.49
CA ASP A 101 12.56 15.07 7.06
C ASP A 101 12.26 13.93 6.08
N PHE A 102 12.78 14.05 4.86
CA PHE A 102 12.56 13.06 3.81
C PHE A 102 13.34 11.76 4.05
N THR A 103 14.54 11.86 4.63
CA THR A 103 15.37 10.70 4.99
C THR A 103 14.67 9.87 6.06
N VAL A 104 14.11 10.53 7.07
CA VAL A 104 13.30 9.86 8.11
C VAL A 104 12.07 9.20 7.50
N LEU A 105 11.42 9.79 6.48
CA LEU A 105 10.28 9.19 5.78
C LEU A 105 10.67 7.91 5.04
N PHE A 106 11.82 7.86 4.38
CA PHE A 106 12.23 6.69 3.60
C PHE A 106 12.85 5.59 4.46
N MET A 107 13.81 5.92 5.33
CA MET A 107 14.67 4.92 5.98
C MET A 107 14.09 4.36 7.28
N GLY A 108 13.51 5.22 8.10
CA GLY A 108 12.95 4.85 9.41
C GLY A 108 13.74 5.51 10.50
N GLN A 109 13.04 6.02 11.51
CA GLN A 109 13.70 6.80 12.56
C GLN A 109 14.68 5.95 13.39
N ARG A 110 14.35 4.68 13.67
CA ARG A 110 15.24 3.77 14.41
C ARG A 110 16.50 3.42 13.62
N ARG A 111 16.36 3.16 12.32
CA ARG A 111 17.50 2.87 11.43
C ARG A 111 18.48 4.01 11.25
N LEU A 112 18.06 5.25 11.48
CA LEU A 112 18.98 6.40 11.46
C LEU A 112 19.78 6.53 12.77
N GLN A 113 19.42 5.78 13.80
CA GLN A 113 20.06 5.79 15.12
C GLN A 113 20.93 4.55 15.37
N SER A 114 20.89 3.57 14.47
CA SER A 114 21.69 2.33 14.48
C SER A 114 22.94 2.46 13.64
#